data_AF-A0A843T468-F1
#
_entry.id   AF-A0A843T468-F1
#
_cell.length_a   1.000
_cell.length_b   1.000
_cell.length_c   1.000
_cell.angle_alpha   90.00
_cell.angle_beta   90.00
_cell.angle_gamma   90.00
#
_symmetry.space_group_name_H-M   'P 1'
#
loop_
_entity.id
_entity.type
_entity.pdbx_description
1 polymer ?
#
loop_
_entity_poly.entity_id
_entity_poly.type
_entity_poly.pdbx_seq_one_letter_code
_entity_poly.pdbx_strand_id
1 'polypeptide(L)' 'MASSFSIQLLRVRSSSTSESALRDEIRAQTESDEEAVSIMRSIERFGDDPSISRYDMTPTRPRPHIAVARVSWNVHAVR' A
#
# COMPACT_ATOMS: atom_id res chain seq x y z
N MET A 1 -9.04 14.74 -12.55
CA MET A 1 -9.65 14.48 -11.23
C MET A 1 -8.68 13.61 -10.45
N ALA A 2 -8.01 14.14 -9.42
CA ALA A 2 -7.18 13.32 -8.54
C ALA A 2 -8.11 12.60 -7.57
N SER A 3 -8.63 11.45 -8.00
CA SER A 3 -9.40 10.58 -7.13
C SER A 3 -8.46 10.12 -6.03
N SER A 4 -8.70 10.60 -4.81
CA SER A 4 -8.00 10.13 -3.62
C SER A 4 -8.46 8.70 -3.34
N PHE A 5 -7.96 7.74 -4.11
CA PHE A 5 -8.26 6.34 -3.90
C PHE A 5 -7.48 5.87 -2.67
N SER A 6 -8.21 5.56 -1.60
CA SER A 6 -7.66 4.91 -0.42
C SER A 6 -7.81 3.40 -0.56
N ILE A 7 -6.70 2.66 -0.57
CA ILE A 7 -6.72 1.20 -0.55
C ILE A 7 -6.83 0.77 0.92
N GLN A 8 -7.82 -0.06 1.25
CA GLN A 8 -7.98 -0.62 2.59
C GLN A 8 -7.73 -2.12 2.53
N LEU A 9 -6.73 -2.58 3.25
CA LEU A 9 -6.32 -3.98 3.23
C LEU A 9 -6.44 -4.59 4.63
N LEU A 10 -7.38 -5.52 4.79
CA LEU A 10 -7.61 -6.22 6.06
C LEU A 10 -6.43 -7.12 6.40
N ARG A 11 -5.91 -7.05 7.63
CA ARG A 11 -4.79 -7.89 8.03
C ARG A 11 -5.11 -9.38 7.99
N VAL A 12 -6.34 -9.77 8.33
CA VAL A 12 -6.78 -11.17 8.27
C VAL A 12 -6.64 -11.71 6.84
N ARG A 13 -6.82 -10.85 5.82
CA ARG A 13 -6.52 -11.19 4.43
C ARG A 13 -5.02 -11.25 4.20
N SER A 14 -4.22 -10.27 4.62
CA SER A 14 -2.76 -10.32 4.41
C SER A 14 -2.03 -11.45 5.13
N SER A 15 -2.57 -11.94 6.26
CA SER A 15 -2.01 -13.05 7.04
C SER A 15 -2.36 -14.43 6.47
N SER A 16 -3.51 -14.56 5.80
CA SER A 16 -3.99 -15.82 5.22
C SER A 16 -3.75 -15.95 3.71
N THR A 17 -3.53 -14.81 3.04
CA THR A 17 -3.32 -14.72 1.59
C THR A 17 -1.82 -14.74 1.34
N SER A 18 -1.36 -15.69 0.52
CA SER A 18 0.05 -15.75 0.12
C SER A 18 0.54 -14.38 -0.38
N GLU A 19 1.77 -14.01 -0.02
CA GLU A 19 2.43 -12.75 -0.40
C GLU A 19 2.24 -12.39 -1.89
N SER A 20 2.22 -13.41 -2.77
CA SER A 20 1.97 -13.27 -4.20
C SER A 20 0.59 -12.73 -4.55
N ALA A 21 -0.47 -13.21 -3.89
CA ALA A 21 -1.84 -12.76 -4.15
C ALA A 21 -2.10 -11.36 -3.56
N LEU A 22 -1.44 -11.02 -2.44
CA LEU A 22 -1.45 -9.67 -1.90
C LEU A 22 -0.81 -8.68 -2.88
N ARG A 23 0.34 -9.05 -3.45
CA ARG A 23 1.03 -8.26 -4.47
C ARG A 23 0.18 -8.08 -5.72
N ASP A 24 -0.50 -9.12 -6.18
CA ASP A 24 -1.39 -9.04 -7.35
C ASP A 24 -2.58 -8.10 -7.11
N GLU A 25 -3.17 -8.10 -5.91
CA GLU A 25 -4.25 -7.17 -5.54
C GLU A 25 -3.76 -5.71 -5.55
N ILE A 26 -2.61 -5.45 -4.92
CA ILE A 26 -2.02 -4.10 -4.90
C ILE A 26 -1.62 -3.67 -6.31
N ARG A 27 -1.03 -4.56 -7.12
CA ARG A 27 -0.68 -4.28 -8.51
C ARG A 27 -1.92 -3.99 -9.37
N ALA A 28 -3.01 -4.73 -9.16
CA ALA A 28 -4.26 -4.49 -9.87
C ALA A 28 -4.87 -3.11 -9.52
N GLN A 29 -4.62 -2.60 -8.32
CA GLN A 29 -5.15 -1.30 -7.87
C GLN A 29 -4.22 -0.12 -8.17
N THR A 30 -2.91 -0.34 -8.16
CA THR A 30 -1.89 0.68 -8.46
C THR A 30 -1.55 0.75 -9.95
N GLU A 31 -1.88 -0.29 -10.70
CA GLU A 31 -1.46 -0.49 -12.10
C GLU A 31 0.08 -0.46 -12.29
N SER A 32 0.84 -0.56 -11.20
CA SER A 32 2.29 -0.37 -11.18
C SER A 32 2.99 -1.39 -10.27
N ASP A 33 3.87 -2.20 -10.87
CA ASP A 33 4.63 -3.20 -10.11
C ASP A 33 5.67 -2.56 -9.18
N GLU A 34 6.29 -1.44 -9.58
CA GLU A 34 7.22 -0.69 -8.70
C GLU A 34 6.51 -0.21 -7.42
N GLU A 35 5.28 0.29 -7.57
CA GLU A 35 4.49 0.76 -6.44
C GLU A 35 4.01 -0.39 -5.56
N ALA A 36 3.55 -1.48 -6.17
CA ALA A 36 3.17 -2.68 -5.46
C ALA A 36 4.33 -3.22 -4.60
N VAL A 37 5.54 -3.30 -5.15
CA VAL A 37 6.74 -3.72 -4.39
C VAL A 37 7.05 -2.75 -3.24
N SER A 38 6.93 -1.43 -3.48
CA SER A 38 7.16 -0.42 -2.44
C SER A 38 6.15 -0.51 -1.29
N ILE A 39 4.89 -0.75 -1.62
CA ILE A 39 3.80 -0.93 -0.65
C ILE A 39 4.01 -2.22 0.15
N MET A 40 4.30 -3.34 -0.52
CA MET A 40 4.59 -4.63 0.12
C MET A 40 5.71 -4.51 1.15
N ARG A 41 6.84 -3.88 0.77
CA ARG A 41 7.95 -3.60 1.71
C ARG A 41 7.54 -2.72 2.89
N SER A 42 6.58 -1.81 2.69
CA SER A 42 6.07 -0.97 3.77
C SER A 42 5.20 -1.77 4.74
N ILE A 43 4.37 -2.68 4.22
CA ILE A 43 3.57 -3.62 5.02
C ILE A 43 4.48 -4.56 5.82
N GLU A 44 5.51 -5.14 5.18
CA GLU A 44 6.50 -6.00 5.85
C GLU A 44 7.22 -5.28 7.01
N ARG A 45 7.46 -3.96 6.90
CA ARG A 45 8.06 -3.17 7.99
C ARG A 45 7.17 -3.03 9.22
N PHE A 46 5.85 -3.06 9.05
CA PHE A 46 4.93 -3.10 10.20
C PHE A 46 4.97 -4.47 10.89
N GLY A 47 5.47 -5.50 10.21
CA GLY A 47 5.65 -6.83 10.75
C GLY A 47 4.32 -7.51 11.08
N ASP A 48 4.38 -8.50 11.96
CA ASP A 48 3.22 -9.29 12.37
C ASP A 48 2.56 -8.73 13.64
N ASP A 49 2.47 -7.40 13.77
CA ASP A 49 1.92 -6.76 14.97
C ASP A 49 0.43 -7.16 15.15
N PRO A 50 0.10 -7.99 16.17
CA PRO A 50 -1.25 -8.50 16.46
C PRO A 50 -2.29 -7.39 16.62
N SER A 51 -1.87 -6.18 16.97
CA SER A 51 -2.75 -5.04 17.19
C SER A 51 -3.25 -4.37 15.90
N ILE A 52 -2.66 -4.66 14.74
CA ILE A 52 -3.08 -4.06 13.47
C ILE A 52 -4.29 -4.83 12.93
N SER A 53 -5.40 -4.15 12.67
CA SER A 53 -6.60 -4.72 12.06
C SER A 53 -6.65 -4.51 10.54
N ARG A 54 -6.16 -3.36 10.05
CA ARG A 54 -6.10 -3.03 8.61
C ARG A 54 -4.98 -2.08 8.24
N TYR A 55 -4.63 -2.04 6.97
CA TYR A 55 -3.71 -1.08 6.36
C TYR A 55 -4.48 -0.14 5.43
N ASP A 56 -4.43 1.16 5.71
CA ASP A 56 -4.99 2.21 4.87
C ASP A 56 -3.87 2.85 4.06
N MET A 57 -3.97 2.84 2.73
CA MET A 57 -2.95 3.37 1.83
C MET A 57 -3.52 4.52 1.01
N THR A 58 -2.81 5.64 0.93
CA THR A 58 -3.25 6.79 0.16
C THR A 58 -2.13 7.30 -0.76
N PRO A 59 -2.44 7.64 -2.03
CA PRO A 59 -1.48 8.23 -2.92
C PRO A 59 -1.16 9.65 -2.45
N THR A 60 0.10 9.85 -2.08
CA THR A 60 0.67 11.17 -1.80
C THR A 60 0.85 11.88 -3.12
N ARG A 61 0.24 13.06 -3.23
CA ARG A 61 0.45 13.91 -4.40
C ARG A 61 1.94 14.26 -4.50
N PRO A 62 2.56 14.11 -5.68
CA PRO A 62 3.93 14.52 -5.87
C PRO A 62 4.06 16.01 -5.53
N ARG A 63 4.96 16.34 -4.61
CA ARG A 63 5.28 17.75 -4.33
C ARG A 63 5.89 18.34 -5.61
N PRO A 64 5.51 19.57 -6.00
CA PRO A 64 5.90 20.17 -7.28
C PRO A 64 7.42 20.38 -7.46
N HIS A 65 8.23 20.17 -6.42
CA HIS A 65 9.68 20.35 -6.45
C HIS A 65 10.51 19.07 -6.69
N ILE A 66 9.90 17.88 -6.77
CA ILE A 66 10.65 16.64 -7.00
C ILE A 66 10.56 16.29 -8.49
N ALA A 67 11.69 16.41 -9.19
CA ALA A 67 11.85 16.25 -10.65
C ALA A 67 11.58 14.84 -11.19
N VAL A 68 11.13 13.91 -10.35
CA VAL A 68 10.70 12.58 -10.76
C VAL A 68 9.34 12.35 -10.11
N ALA A 69 8.26 12.47 -10.89
CA ALA A 69 6.89 12.26 -10.43
C ALA A 69 6.63 10.77 -10.16
N ARG A 70 7.34 10.20 -9.17
CA ARG A 70 6.99 8.91 -8.59
C ARG A 70 5.83 9.15 -7.64
N VAL A 71 4.67 8.61 -7.98
CA VAL A 71 3.53 8.54 -7.06
C VAL A 71 4.05 7.84 -5.80
N SER A 72 3.93 8.52 -4.67
CA SER A 72 4.44 8.05 -3.38
C SER A 72 3.24 7.62 -2.55
N TRP A 73 3.30 6.48 -1.86
CA TRP A 73 2.17 5.99 -1.07
C TRP A 73 2.41 6.20 0.41
N ASN A 74 1.42 6.76 1.11
CA ASN A 74 1.38 6.73 2.57
C ASN A 74 0.66 5.46 3.00
N VAL A 75 1.30 4.64 3.83
CA VAL A 75 0.72 3.42 4.39
C VAL A 75 0.52 3.64 5.90
N HIS A 76 -0.71 3.50 6.36
CA HIS A 76 -1.11 3.64 7.75
C HIS A 76 -1.64 2.31 8.27
N ALA A 77 -1.04 1.79 9.34
CA ALA A 77 -1.59 0.68 10.08
C ALA A 77 -2.66 1.19 11.06
N VAL A 78 -3.89 0.72 10.90
CA VAL A 78 -5.00 1.00 11.82
C VAL A 78 -5.13 -0.18 12.77
N ARG A 79 -5.22 0.14 14.06
CA ARG A 79 -5.47 -0.83 15.13
C ARG A 79 -6.96 -1.09 15.27
#